data_AF-I4EDJ7-F1
#
_entry.id   AF-I4EDJ7-F1
#
_cell.length_a   1.000
_cell.length_b   1.000
_cell.length_c   1.000
_cell.angle_alpha   90.00
_cell.angle_beta   90.00
_cell.angle_gamma   90.00
#
_symmetry.space_group_name_H-M   'P 1'
#
loop_
_entity.id
_entity.type
_entity.pdbx_description
1 polymer ?
#
loop_
_entity_poly.entity_id
_entity_poly.type
_entity_poly.pdbx_seq_one_letter_code
_entity_poly.pdbx_strand_id
1 'polypeptide(L)'
;MGWESVGDLEREPGPDSTRELGCDSAYESAYESAREPGQARGPAPTRLSLADVVHRFKTMTTKRYADGVKQSGWSPFRGRLWQRNYFEHIIRDESAFNRLRRYIDENPLRWASDEENPRRVTS
;
A
#
# COMPACT_ATOMS: atom_id res chain seq x y z
N MET A 1 -35.48 47.77 -36.28
CA MET A 1 -34.78 47.81 -34.98
C MET A 1 -33.48 47.02 -35.19
N GLY A 2 -32.43 47.56 -35.81
CA GLY A 2 -31.76 48.82 -35.53
C GLY A 2 -30.51 48.52 -34.71
N TRP A 3 -29.53 47.86 -35.35
CA TRP A 3 -28.19 47.61 -34.82
C TRP A 3 -27.25 48.65 -35.42
N GLU A 4 -26.70 49.52 -34.58
CA GLU A 4 -25.56 50.45 -34.76
C GLU A 4 -25.35 51.04 -33.34
N SER A 5 -24.17 51.31 -32.78
CA SER A 5 -22.80 51.39 -33.29
C SER A 5 -21.84 51.31 -32.08
N VAL A 6 -20.56 51.20 -32.42
CA VAL A 6 -19.38 50.83 -31.64
C VAL A 6 -18.81 51.99 -30.80
N GLY A 7 -18.08 51.66 -29.73
CA GLY A 7 -17.14 52.52 -29.02
C GLY A 7 -16.63 51.78 -27.76
N ASP A 8 -15.62 50.92 -27.91
CA ASP A 8 -14.18 51.19 -27.78
C ASP A 8 -13.67 51.20 -26.32
N LEU A 9 -12.65 50.35 -26.16
CA LEU A 9 -11.50 50.48 -25.26
C LEU A 9 -11.69 50.35 -23.73
N GLU A 10 -11.19 49.20 -23.27
CA GLU A 10 -10.03 49.10 -22.36
C GLU A 10 -10.24 48.55 -20.94
N ARG A 11 -9.47 47.48 -20.71
CA ARG A 11 -8.70 47.18 -19.49
C ARG A 11 -9.47 46.52 -18.33
N GLU A 12 -9.50 45.18 -18.41
CA GLU A 12 -9.62 44.31 -17.23
C GLU A 12 -8.69 44.83 -16.11
N PRO A 13 -9.19 45.05 -14.88
CA PRO A 13 -8.38 45.60 -13.81
C PRO A 13 -7.32 44.58 -13.39
N GLY A 14 -6.07 44.87 -13.72
CA GLY A 14 -4.91 44.26 -13.07
C GLY A 14 -4.96 44.51 -11.56
N PRO A 15 -4.32 43.67 -10.75
CA PRO A 15 -4.45 43.72 -9.30
C PRO A 15 -4.06 45.10 -8.77
N ASP A 16 -5.04 45.70 -8.12
CA ASP A 16 -5.02 47.05 -7.58
C ASP A 16 -3.88 47.23 -6.57
N SER A 17 -3.29 48.42 -6.64
CA SER A 17 -2.14 48.88 -5.90
C SER A 17 -2.53 49.16 -4.44
N THR A 18 -2.35 48.17 -3.56
CA THR A 18 -2.13 48.44 -2.14
C THR A 18 -0.64 48.39 -1.83
N ARG A 19 -0.02 49.57 -1.78
CA ARG A 19 1.28 49.79 -1.15
C ARG A 19 1.05 50.00 0.35
N GLU A 20 1.75 49.20 1.14
CA GLU A 20 2.04 49.34 2.58
C GLU A 20 0.92 48.94 3.55
N LEU A 21 1.00 47.70 4.05
CA LEU A 21 1.11 47.36 5.49
C LEU A 21 1.30 45.83 5.62
N GLY A 22 2.48 45.41 6.08
CA GLY A 22 2.67 44.23 6.95
C GLY A 22 2.41 42.82 6.40
N CYS A 23 3.52 42.10 6.16
CA CYS A 23 3.68 40.67 6.49
C CYS A 23 2.57 39.71 6.04
N ASP A 24 2.66 39.21 4.81
CA ASP A 24 2.13 37.88 4.46
C ASP A 24 3.13 37.13 3.57
N SER A 25 4.39 37.06 4.05
CA SER A 25 5.40 36.12 3.56
C SER A 25 4.89 34.67 3.55
N ALA A 26 3.89 34.37 4.39
CA ALA A 26 3.20 33.09 4.42
C ALA A 26 2.41 32.79 3.13
N TYR A 27 1.83 33.80 2.47
CA TYR A 27 1.00 33.58 1.28
C TYR A 27 1.85 33.29 0.04
N GLU A 28 2.93 34.05 -0.18
CA GLU A 28 3.90 33.72 -1.22
C GLU A 28 4.63 32.40 -0.92
N SER A 29 5.05 32.16 0.33
CA SER A 29 5.70 30.90 0.71
C SER A 29 4.82 29.67 0.46
N ALA A 30 3.51 29.77 0.74
CA ALA A 30 2.57 28.69 0.45
C ALA A 30 2.35 28.51 -1.07
N TYR A 31 2.39 29.59 -1.85
CA TYR A 31 2.24 29.54 -3.31
C TYR A 31 3.50 29.01 -4.02
N GLU A 32 4.69 29.32 -3.51
CA GLU A 32 5.97 28.72 -3.94
C GLU A 32 6.01 27.22 -3.60
N SER A 33 5.61 26.85 -2.38
CA SER A 33 5.61 25.45 -1.93
C SER A 33 4.66 24.56 -2.73
N ALA A 34 3.60 25.11 -3.32
CA ALA A 34 2.64 24.36 -4.13
C ALA A 34 3.10 24.19 -5.60
N ARG A 35 4.17 24.88 -6.02
CA ARG A 35 4.73 24.79 -7.38
C ARG A 35 5.78 23.71 -7.56
N GLU A 36 6.24 23.08 -6.49
CA GLU A 36 7.20 21.99 -6.57
C GLU A 36 6.54 20.76 -7.21
N PRO A 37 6.88 20.39 -8.45
CA PRO A 37 6.32 19.21 -9.07
C PRO A 37 6.74 17.99 -8.24
N GLY A 38 5.74 17.28 -7.69
CA GLY A 38 5.94 16.06 -6.92
C GLY A 38 6.88 15.12 -7.69
N GLN A 39 8.05 14.85 -7.11
CA GLN A 39 9.12 14.17 -7.81
C GLN A 39 8.65 12.76 -8.21
N ALA A 40 8.62 12.50 -9.52
CA ALA A 40 8.23 11.21 -10.05
C ALA A 40 9.17 10.14 -9.48
N ARG A 41 8.64 9.31 -8.57
CA ARG A 41 9.32 8.07 -8.16
C ARG A 41 9.47 7.25 -9.43
N GLY A 42 10.70 6.85 -9.75
CA GLY A 42 11.10 6.27 -11.03
C GLY A 42 10.23 5.11 -11.54
N PRO A 43 10.55 4.56 -12.74
CA PRO A 43 9.71 3.57 -13.40
C PRO A 43 9.32 2.44 -12.45
N ALA A 44 8.04 2.08 -12.46
CA ALA A 44 7.50 1.03 -11.60
C ALA A 44 8.36 -0.24 -11.75
N PRO A 45 8.79 -0.89 -10.65
CA PRO A 45 9.61 -2.08 -10.73
C PRO A 45 8.85 -3.16 -11.53
N THR A 46 9.37 -3.49 -12.71
CA THR A 46 8.74 -4.42 -13.66
C THR A 46 9.04 -5.88 -13.33
N ARG A 47 9.96 -6.16 -12.42
CA ARG A 47 10.28 -7.50 -11.93
C ARG A 47 9.59 -7.76 -10.60
N LEU A 48 8.80 -8.84 -10.55
CA LEU A 48 8.18 -9.33 -9.32
C LEU A 48 9.16 -10.24 -8.59
N SER A 49 9.55 -9.86 -7.36
CA SER A 49 10.31 -10.74 -6.46
C SER A 49 9.39 -11.68 -5.69
N LEU A 50 9.94 -12.76 -5.11
CA LEU A 50 9.19 -13.62 -4.19
C LEU A 50 8.64 -12.83 -2.99
N ALA A 51 9.44 -11.89 -2.47
CA ALA A 51 9.02 -11.01 -1.38
C ALA A 51 7.80 -10.16 -1.78
N ASP A 52 7.75 -9.64 -3.01
CA ASP A 52 6.59 -8.87 -3.51
C ASP A 52 5.33 -9.74 -3.59
N VAL A 53 5.47 -10.97 -4.06
CA VAL A 53 4.35 -11.92 -4.15
C VAL A 53 3.81 -12.25 -2.77
N VAL A 54 4.68 -12.62 -1.82
CA VAL A 54 4.29 -12.93 -0.43
C VAL A 54 3.68 -11.69 0.24
N HIS A 55 4.25 -10.51 0.02
CA HIS A 55 3.72 -9.26 0.56
C HIS A 55 2.29 -9.01 0.05
N ARG A 56 2.07 -9.06 -1.26
CA ARG A 56 0.74 -8.87 -1.87
C ARG A 56 -0.25 -9.92 -1.38
N PHE A 57 0.18 -11.17 -1.26
CA PHE A 57 -0.66 -12.25 -0.73
C PHE A 57 -1.10 -11.98 0.71
N LYS A 58 -0.16 -11.68 1.62
CA LYS A 58 -0.46 -11.35 3.03
C LYS A 58 -1.39 -10.14 3.14
N THR A 59 -1.16 -9.10 2.32
CA THR A 59 -2.00 -7.90 2.29
C THR A 59 -3.42 -8.18 1.80
N MET A 60 -3.55 -8.86 0.65
CA MET A 60 -4.86 -9.16 0.05
C MET A 60 -5.72 -10.03 0.96
N THR A 61 -5.13 -11.07 1.55
CA THR A 61 -5.83 -11.98 2.46
C THR A 61 -6.22 -11.29 3.76
N THR A 62 -5.34 -10.47 4.34
CA THR A 62 -5.67 -9.68 5.54
C THR A 62 -6.81 -8.70 5.29
N LYS A 63 -6.83 -8.04 4.11
CA LYS A 63 -7.93 -7.15 3.74
C LYS A 63 -9.25 -7.90 3.65
N ARG A 64 -9.28 -9.01 2.89
CA ARG A 64 -10.48 -9.86 2.79
C ARG A 64 -10.96 -10.35 4.15
N TYR A 65 -10.03 -10.74 5.02
CA TYR A 65 -10.33 -11.13 6.39
C TYR A 65 -10.96 -9.97 7.19
N ALA A 66 -10.38 -8.77 7.13
CA ALA A 66 -10.92 -7.61 7.82
C ALA A 66 -12.31 -7.21 7.28
N ASP A 67 -12.53 -7.34 5.98
CA ASP A 67 -13.84 -7.13 5.36
C ASP A 67 -14.87 -8.15 5.86
N GLY A 68 -14.50 -9.44 5.95
CA GLY A 68 -15.34 -10.49 6.52
C GLY A 68 -15.69 -10.29 8.00
N VAL A 69 -14.75 -9.76 8.80
CA VAL A 69 -15.03 -9.38 10.20
C VAL A 69 -16.08 -8.26 10.27
N LYS A 70 -15.99 -7.27 9.39
CA LYS A 70 -16.90 -6.11 9.38
C LYS A 70 -18.27 -6.41 8.79
N GLN A 71 -18.32 -7.20 7.72
CA GLN A 71 -19.50 -7.34 6.87
C GLN A 71 -20.19 -8.69 7.02
N SER A 72 -19.43 -9.73 7.40
CA SER A 72 -19.92 -11.12 7.46
C SER A 72 -19.93 -11.71 8.88
N GLY A 73 -19.65 -10.89 9.89
CA GLY A 73 -19.71 -11.30 11.29
C GLY A 73 -18.61 -12.29 11.72
N TRP A 74 -17.48 -12.35 11.01
CA TRP A 74 -16.37 -13.22 11.42
C TRP A 74 -15.78 -12.78 12.76
N SER A 75 -15.39 -13.75 13.59
CA SER A 75 -14.76 -13.44 14.88
C SER A 75 -13.42 -12.71 14.69
N PRO A 76 -13.18 -11.58 15.39
CA PRO A 76 -11.93 -10.87 15.27
C PRO A 76 -10.78 -11.62 15.97
N PHE A 77 -9.69 -11.83 15.24
CA PHE A 77 -8.43 -12.35 15.73
C PHE A 77 -7.65 -11.24 16.45
N ARG A 78 -7.40 -11.43 17.74
CA ARG A 78 -6.62 -10.50 18.56
C ARG A 78 -5.14 -10.84 18.40
N GLY A 79 -4.39 -10.00 17.70
CA GLY A 79 -2.93 -10.15 17.52
C GLY A 79 -2.50 -9.99 16.06
N ARG A 80 -1.36 -10.59 15.73
CA ARG A 80 -0.82 -10.59 14.36
C ARG A 80 -1.27 -11.85 13.63
N LEU A 81 -2.05 -11.67 12.56
CA LEU A 81 -2.54 -12.78 11.75
C LEU A 81 -1.41 -13.56 11.06
N TRP A 82 -0.34 -12.87 10.68
CA TRP A 82 0.82 -13.46 9.99
C TRP A 82 2.07 -13.44 10.88
N GLN A 83 2.85 -14.51 10.81
CA GLN A 83 4.25 -14.47 11.26
C GLN A 83 5.07 -13.49 10.40
N ARG A 84 6.08 -12.85 11.01
CA ARG A 84 6.84 -11.73 10.41
C ARG A 84 7.56 -12.15 9.13
N ASN A 85 8.16 -13.33 9.12
CA ASN A 85 8.92 -13.84 7.98
C ASN A 85 8.13 -14.93 7.24
N TYR A 86 8.79 -15.58 6.29
CA TYR A 86 8.32 -16.77 5.60
C TYR A 86 9.52 -17.67 5.31
N PHE A 87 9.28 -18.99 5.25
CA PHE A 87 10.31 -19.95 4.88
C PHE A 87 10.43 -20.02 3.36
N GLU A 88 11.66 -19.97 2.85
CA GLU A 88 11.96 -20.15 1.43
C GLU A 88 13.11 -21.15 1.27
N HIS A 89 12.98 -22.04 0.27
CA HIS A 89 14.00 -23.01 -0.06
C HIS A 89 13.97 -23.31 -1.56
N ILE A 90 15.12 -23.22 -2.23
CA ILE A 90 15.23 -23.49 -3.68
C ILE A 90 15.39 -25.00 -3.88
N ILE A 91 14.42 -25.61 -4.56
CA ILE A 91 14.46 -27.03 -4.93
C ILE A 91 15.32 -27.20 -6.18
N ARG A 92 16.42 -27.94 -6.07
CA ARG A 92 17.40 -28.09 -7.16
C ARG A 92 17.44 -29.48 -7.77
N ASP A 93 16.83 -30.46 -7.12
CA ASP A 93 16.83 -31.85 -7.53
C ASP A 93 15.51 -32.55 -7.17
N GLU A 94 15.26 -33.68 -7.83
CA GLU A 94 14.04 -34.46 -7.68
C GLU A 94 13.93 -35.10 -6.29
N SER A 95 15.06 -35.45 -5.67
CA SER A 95 15.05 -36.04 -4.32
C SER A 95 14.54 -35.04 -3.29
N ALA A 96 14.99 -33.78 -3.36
CA ALA A 96 14.50 -32.67 -2.54
C ALA A 96 13.01 -32.40 -2.81
N PHE A 97 12.60 -32.39 -4.07
CA PHE A 97 11.20 -32.24 -4.45
C PHE A 97 10.31 -33.32 -3.81
N ASN A 98 10.70 -34.59 -3.92
CA ASN A 98 9.95 -35.71 -3.37
C ASN A 98 9.86 -35.67 -1.83
N ARG A 99 10.94 -35.26 -1.15
CA ARG A 99 10.93 -35.05 0.30
C ARG A 99 9.97 -33.94 0.71
N LEU A 100 9.98 -32.79 0.02
CA LEU A 100 9.10 -31.66 0.33
C LEU A 100 7.63 -31.98 0.05
N ARG A 101 7.34 -32.68 -1.05
CA ARG A 101 5.97 -33.14 -1.35
C ARG A 101 5.44 -34.04 -0.24
N ARG A 102 6.26 -34.99 0.21
CA ARG A 102 5.91 -35.88 1.33
C ARG A 102 5.71 -35.08 2.61
N TYR A 103 6.58 -34.11 2.90
CA TYR A 103 6.43 -33.25 4.08
C TYR A 103 5.09 -32.50 4.07
N ILE A 104 4.69 -31.90 2.95
CA ILE A 104 3.41 -31.17 2.85
C ILE A 104 2.21 -32.08 3.15
N ASP A 105 2.25 -33.32 2.64
CA ASP A 105 1.18 -34.32 2.84
C ASP A 105 1.14 -34.86 4.27
N GLU A 106 2.31 -35.12 4.87
CA GLU A 106 2.42 -35.71 6.20
C GLU A 106 2.30 -34.67 7.34
N ASN A 107 2.53 -33.38 7.08
CA ASN A 107 2.56 -32.35 8.11
C ASN A 107 1.25 -32.26 8.94
N PRO A 108 0.05 -32.33 8.35
CA PRO A 108 -1.19 -32.35 9.14
C PRO A 108 -1.26 -33.50 10.15
N LEU A 109 -0.73 -34.67 9.78
CA LEU A 109 -0.70 -35.85 10.65
C LEU A 109 0.34 -35.71 11.77
N ARG A 110 1.43 -34.98 11.51
CA ARG A 110 2.53 -34.77 12.46
C ARG A 110 2.41 -33.52 13.33
N TRP A 111 1.44 -32.65 13.03
CA TRP A 111 1.28 -31.36 13.70
C TRP A 111 1.13 -31.47 15.23
N ALA A 112 0.45 -32.48 15.74
CA ALA A 112 0.25 -32.66 17.18
C ALA A 112 1.57 -32.78 17.97
N SER A 113 2.59 -33.38 17.36
CA SER A 113 3.93 -33.57 17.92
C SER A 113 4.96 -32.53 17.45
N ASP A 114 4.57 -31.60 16.59
CA ASP A 114 5.48 -30.63 15.99
C ASP A 114 5.96 -29.60 17.02
N GLU A 115 7.23 -29.19 16.91
CA GLU A 115 7.83 -28.24 17.84
C GLU A 115 7.15 -26.87 17.81
N GLU A 116 6.71 -26.44 16.63
CA GLU A 116 6.05 -25.16 16.39
C GLU A 116 4.58 -25.15 16.80
N ASN A 117 4.04 -26.29 17.25
CA ASN A 117 2.66 -26.36 17.73
C ASN A 117 2.54 -25.73 19.12
N PRO A 118 1.82 -24.59 19.28
CA PRO A 118 1.69 -23.92 20.58
C PRO A 118 0.94 -24.73 21.64
N ARG A 119 0.29 -25.83 21.24
CA ARG A 119 -0.44 -26.75 22.11
C ARG A 119 0.33 -28.04 22.41
N ARG A 120 1.57 -28.16 21.95
CA ARG A 120 2.42 -29.32 22.23
C ARG A 120 2.67 -29.40 23.74
N VAL A 121 2.33 -30.54 24.33
CA VAL A 121 2.59 -30.80 25.75
C VAL A 121 4.02 -31.29 25.89
N THR A 122 4.89 -30.48 26.50
CA THR A 122 6.23 -30.92 26.90
C THR A 122 6.08 -31.75 28.16
N SER A 123 6.42 -33.06 28.08
CA SER A 123 6.49 -33.95 29.26
C SER A 123 7.74 -33.69 30.09
#